data_AF-A0A523BT39-F1
#
_entry.id   AF-A0A523BT39-F1
#
_cell.length_a   1.000
_cell.length_b   1.000
_cell.length_c   1.000
_cell.angle_alpha   90.00
_cell.angle_beta   90.00
_cell.angle_gamma   90.00
#
_symmetry.space_group_name_H-M   'P 1'
#
loop_
_entity.id
_entity.type
_entity.pdbx_description
1 polymer ?
#
loop_
_entity_poly.entity_id
_entity_poly.type
_entity_poly.pdbx_seq_one_letter_code
_entity_poly.pdbx_strand_id
1 'polypeptide(L)'
;MSDLFGVTGRQFLRELSELPEVEKIVLTSNLKALEALEEEMAAIEKELNHRATALPGIEILIGIPAIDVLAALTILAEIGDIKRFASAKKLASYAGLVPSVHQSGKTRYTGHITKAGRSMLRWILIQVAHKVVGQPGALRDFYLRLLKRKGPRLPLWPRQGNCLPSSGPC
;
A
#
# COMPACT_ATOMS: atom_id res chain seq x y z
N MET A 1 19.03 12.60 -12.91
CA MET A 1 17.59 12.91 -12.87
C MET A 1 16.89 11.78 -12.13
N SER A 2 16.15 12.04 -11.03
CA SER A 2 15.50 10.99 -10.23
C SER A 2 14.09 10.62 -10.73
N ASP A 3 13.39 11.53 -11.41
CA ASP A 3 12.05 11.31 -11.97
C ASP A 3 11.84 12.05 -13.30
N LEU A 4 11.50 11.27 -14.32
CA LEU A 4 10.96 11.63 -15.64
C LEU A 4 9.99 12.82 -15.62
N PHE A 5 8.98 12.60 -14.80
CA PHE A 5 7.66 13.22 -14.92
C PHE A 5 7.33 14.09 -13.71
N GLY A 6 8.25 14.23 -12.76
CA GLY A 6 8.17 15.22 -11.70
C GLY A 6 8.37 16.64 -12.23
N VAL A 7 8.20 17.64 -11.37
CA VAL A 7 8.26 19.07 -11.74
C VAL A 7 9.53 19.42 -12.52
N THR A 8 10.70 19.02 -12.03
CA THR A 8 11.99 19.28 -12.67
C THR A 8 12.15 18.52 -13.99
N GLY A 9 11.62 17.30 -14.08
CA GLY A 9 11.68 16.50 -15.31
C GLY A 9 10.79 17.05 -16.42
N ARG A 10 9.61 17.57 -16.07
CA ARG A 10 8.75 18.28 -17.03
C ARG A 10 9.34 19.59 -17.49
N GLN A 11 9.99 20.32 -16.59
CA GLN A 11 10.69 21.54 -16.97
C GLN A 11 11.80 21.22 -17.98
N PHE A 12 12.59 20.19 -17.72
CA PHE A 12 13.59 19.69 -18.67
C PHE A 12 12.96 19.30 -20.02
N LEU A 13 11.85 18.56 -20.02
CA LEU A 13 11.14 18.18 -21.25
C LEU A 13 10.62 19.40 -22.03
N ARG A 14 10.19 20.47 -21.36
CA ARG A 14 9.75 21.72 -22.00
C ARG A 14 10.91 22.52 -22.60
N GLU A 15 12.09 22.41 -21.99
CA GLU A 15 13.30 23.14 -22.40
C GLU A 15 14.10 22.41 -23.50
N LEU A 16 13.67 21.20 -23.92
CA LEU A 16 14.34 20.40 -24.94
C LEU A 16 14.26 21.08 -26.33
N SER A 17 15.30 21.81 -26.68
CA SER A 17 15.38 22.62 -27.91
C SER A 17 15.75 21.81 -29.17
N GLU A 18 16.40 20.65 -29.02
CA GLU A 18 16.96 19.87 -30.14
C GLU A 18 15.99 18.93 -30.87
N LEU A 19 14.70 18.92 -30.50
CA LEU A 19 13.72 18.05 -31.14
C LEU A 19 13.22 18.62 -32.50
N PRO A 20 12.94 17.74 -33.49
CA PRO A 20 12.19 18.10 -34.69
C PRO A 20 10.82 18.71 -34.33
N GLU A 21 10.31 19.59 -35.19
CA GLU A 21 9.08 20.35 -34.91
C GLU A 21 7.87 19.45 -34.63
N VAL A 22 7.74 18.35 -35.38
CA VAL A 22 6.65 17.37 -35.18
C VAL A 22 6.73 16.73 -33.79
N GLU A 23 7.93 16.41 -33.31
CA GLU A 23 8.13 15.80 -31.99
C GLU A 23 7.84 16.80 -30.86
N LYS A 24 8.17 18.08 -31.05
CA LYS A 24 7.82 19.15 -30.10
C LYS A 24 6.31 19.30 -29.93
N ILE A 25 5.56 19.21 -31.03
CA ILE A 25 4.10 19.27 -31.00
C ILE A 25 3.53 18.09 -30.19
N VAL A 26 3.99 16.87 -30.48
CA VAL A 26 3.54 15.66 -29.77
C VAL A 26 3.90 15.72 -28.29
N LEU A 27 5.13 16.10 -27.95
CA LEU A 27 5.59 16.24 -26.57
C LEU A 27 4.74 17.24 -25.79
N THR A 28 4.49 18.41 -26.38
CA THR A 28 3.66 19.45 -25.76
C THR A 28 2.23 18.97 -25.55
N SER A 29 1.65 18.26 -26.52
CA SER A 29 0.30 17.69 -26.40
C SER A 29 0.22 16.67 -25.26
N ASN A 30 1.21 15.78 -25.14
CA ASN A 30 1.24 14.76 -24.11
C ASN A 30 1.45 15.35 -22.71
N LEU A 31 2.30 16.37 -22.58
CA LEU A 31 2.49 17.09 -21.32
C LEU A 31 1.19 17.75 -20.86
N LYS A 32 0.44 18.39 -21.78
CA LYS A 32 -0.87 18.97 -21.48
C LYS A 32 -1.89 17.90 -21.04
N ALA A 33 -1.93 16.76 -21.73
CA ALA A 33 -2.83 15.67 -21.36
C ALA A 33 -2.50 15.11 -19.97
N LEU A 34 -1.21 14.97 -19.66
CA LEU A 34 -0.75 14.49 -18.36
C LEU A 34 -1.13 15.47 -17.24
N GLU A 35 -0.92 16.77 -17.45
CA GLU A 35 -1.32 17.81 -16.50
C GLU A 35 -2.83 17.84 -16.25
N ALA A 36 -3.64 17.74 -17.31
CA ALA A 36 -5.09 17.67 -17.17
C ALA A 36 -5.55 16.45 -16.36
N LEU A 37 -4.97 15.27 -16.61
CA LEU A 37 -5.30 14.06 -15.84
C LEU A 37 -4.90 14.18 -14.38
N GLU A 38 -3.77 14.81 -14.07
CA GLU A 38 -3.36 15.04 -12.68
C GLU A 38 -4.26 16.04 -11.95
N GLU A 39 -4.72 17.08 -12.63
CA GLU A 39 -5.69 18.03 -12.08
C GLU A 39 -7.03 17.33 -11.78
N GLU A 40 -7.50 16.47 -12.69
CA GLU A 40 -8.71 15.66 -12.46
C GLU A 40 -8.53 14.69 -11.28
N MET A 41 -7.39 14.00 -11.21
CA MET A 41 -7.07 13.11 -10.09
C MET A 41 -7.07 13.86 -8.76
N ALA A 42 -6.41 15.03 -8.69
CA ALA A 42 -6.36 15.85 -7.48
C ALA A 42 -7.75 16.35 -7.07
N ALA A 43 -8.60 16.73 -8.05
CA ALA A 43 -9.97 17.13 -7.78
C ALA A 43 -10.80 15.98 -7.19
N ILE A 44 -10.66 14.77 -7.74
CA ILE A 44 -11.34 13.57 -7.22
C ILE A 44 -10.83 13.21 -5.83
N GLU A 45 -9.52 13.24 -5.60
CA GLU A 45 -8.93 12.98 -4.27
C GLU A 45 -9.43 13.97 -3.23
N LYS A 46 -9.55 15.25 -3.59
CA LYS A 46 -10.10 16.29 -2.71
C LYS A 46 -11.55 15.99 -2.33
N GLU A 47 -12.37 15.58 -3.30
CA GLU A 47 -13.77 15.21 -3.05
C GLU A 47 -13.88 13.95 -2.19
N LEU A 48 -13.03 12.94 -2.45
CA LEU A 48 -12.93 11.74 -1.61
C LEU A 48 -12.57 12.09 -0.17
N ASN A 49 -11.57 12.95 0.03
CA ASN A 49 -11.16 13.41 1.35
C ASN A 49 -12.30 14.12 2.08
N HIS A 50 -13.01 15.01 1.38
CA HIS A 50 -14.16 15.70 1.94
C HIS A 50 -15.24 14.72 2.40
N ARG A 51 -15.65 13.79 1.54
CA ARG A 51 -16.69 12.80 1.86
C ARG A 51 -16.26 11.80 2.94
N ALA A 52 -14.97 11.45 2.96
CA ALA A 52 -14.44 10.49 3.91
C ALA A 52 -14.65 10.94 5.36
N THR A 53 -14.55 12.25 5.65
CA THR A 53 -14.73 12.80 7.01
C THR A 53 -16.06 12.43 7.67
N ALA A 54 -17.11 12.16 6.89
CA ALA A 54 -18.42 11.77 7.41
C ALA A 54 -18.54 10.28 7.77
N LEU A 55 -17.53 9.46 7.43
CA LEU A 55 -17.61 8.01 7.59
C LEU A 55 -17.09 7.55 8.96
N PRO A 56 -17.84 6.70 9.67
CA PRO A 56 -17.42 6.20 10.97
C PRO A 56 -16.18 5.30 10.84
N GLY A 57 -15.19 5.54 11.71
CA GLY A 57 -13.96 4.75 11.76
C GLY A 57 -12.87 5.17 10.77
N ILE A 58 -13.12 6.15 9.90
CA ILE A 58 -12.11 6.69 8.98
C ILE A 58 -10.92 7.29 9.72
N GLU A 59 -11.18 8.04 10.80
CA GLU A 59 -10.15 8.75 11.59
C GLU A 59 -9.18 7.76 12.24
N ILE A 60 -9.70 6.61 12.68
CA ILE A 60 -8.90 5.53 13.27
C ILE A 60 -7.94 4.96 12.22
N LEU A 61 -8.41 4.78 10.98
CA LEU A 61 -7.60 4.24 9.89
C LEU A 61 -6.55 5.24 9.40
N ILE A 62 -6.94 6.51 9.18
CA ILE A 62 -6.01 7.58 8.76
C ILE A 62 -4.95 7.85 9.83
N GLY A 63 -5.27 7.65 11.11
CA GLY A 63 -4.29 7.77 12.20
C GLY A 63 -3.19 6.71 12.17
N ILE A 64 -3.34 5.64 11.39
CA ILE A 64 -2.29 4.63 11.21
C ILE A 64 -1.27 5.18 10.19
N PRO A 65 0.03 5.18 10.53
CA PRO A 65 1.07 5.60 9.60
C PRO A 65 0.96 4.86 8.26
N ALA A 66 1.18 5.56 7.16
CA ALA A 66 1.10 5.03 5.79
C ALA A 66 -0.28 4.57 5.28
N ILE A 67 -1.37 4.84 6.00
CA ILE A 67 -2.73 4.72 5.46
C ILE A 67 -3.17 6.10 4.96
N ASP A 68 -3.41 6.20 3.66
CA ASP A 68 -4.07 7.36 3.05
C ASP A 68 -5.60 7.18 3.06
N VAL A 69 -6.31 8.23 2.65
CA VAL A 69 -7.78 8.21 2.63
C VAL A 69 -8.30 7.15 1.67
N LEU A 70 -7.66 6.96 0.52
CA LEU A 70 -8.08 5.95 -0.46
C LEU A 70 -7.95 4.52 0.10
N ALA A 71 -6.84 4.21 0.77
CA ALA A 71 -6.63 2.94 1.45
C ALA A 71 -7.64 2.75 2.58
N ALA A 72 -7.89 3.79 3.39
CA ALA A 72 -8.86 3.75 4.47
C ALA A 72 -10.29 3.48 3.94
N LEU A 73 -10.71 4.21 2.90
CA LEU A 73 -12.00 4.00 2.23
C LEU A 73 -12.12 2.60 1.64
N THR A 74 -11.06 2.11 0.99
CA THR A 74 -11.01 0.75 0.43
C THR A 74 -11.18 -0.29 1.54
N ILE A 75 -10.50 -0.13 2.67
CA ILE A 75 -10.61 -1.04 3.82
C ILE A 75 -12.03 -1.00 4.37
N LEU A 76 -12.62 0.17 4.58
CA LEU A 76 -13.98 0.31 5.08
C LEU A 76 -15.01 -0.32 4.14
N ALA A 77 -14.87 -0.10 2.82
CA ALA A 77 -15.77 -0.65 1.81
C ALA A 77 -15.72 -2.19 1.78
N GLU A 78 -14.53 -2.78 1.89
CA GLU A 78 -14.36 -4.23 1.86
C GLU A 78 -14.82 -4.94 3.15
N ILE A 79 -14.67 -4.28 4.29
CA ILE A 79 -15.09 -4.77 5.60
C ILE A 79 -16.60 -4.62 5.76
N GLY A 80 -17.15 -3.46 5.38
CA GLY A 80 -18.51 -3.03 5.71
C GLY A 80 -18.65 -2.78 7.21
N ASP A 81 -19.75 -3.24 7.80
CA ASP A 81 -19.92 -3.17 9.26
C ASP A 81 -18.89 -4.06 9.98
N ILE A 82 -17.98 -3.45 10.74
CA ILE A 82 -16.95 -4.14 11.51
C ILE A 82 -17.55 -5.08 12.58
N LYS A 83 -18.76 -4.79 13.09
CA LYS A 83 -19.41 -5.57 14.15
C LYS A 83 -19.80 -6.98 13.72
N ARG A 84 -19.84 -7.26 12.40
CA ARG A 84 -20.05 -8.63 11.87
C ARG A 84 -18.93 -9.60 12.23
N PHE A 85 -17.76 -9.10 12.66
CA PHE A 85 -16.61 -9.93 13.01
C PHE A 85 -16.47 -10.03 14.53
N ALA A 86 -16.68 -11.24 15.06
CA ALA A 86 -16.52 -11.52 16.49
C ALA A 86 -15.08 -11.33 17.03
N SER A 87 -14.06 -11.27 16.15
CA SER A 87 -12.68 -10.99 16.54
C SER A 87 -11.82 -10.56 15.35
N ALA A 88 -10.68 -9.91 15.64
CA ALA A 88 -9.67 -9.57 14.65
C ALA A 88 -9.13 -10.80 13.88
N LYS A 89 -9.09 -11.99 14.51
CA LYS A 89 -8.68 -13.24 13.85
C LYS A 89 -9.68 -13.65 12.75
N LYS A 90 -10.98 -13.42 12.97
CA LYS A 90 -12.02 -13.68 11.96
C LYS A 90 -11.92 -12.72 10.79
N LEU A 91 -11.65 -11.44 11.06
CA LEU A 91 -11.37 -10.45 10.00
C LEU A 91 -10.12 -10.83 9.19
N ALA A 92 -9.02 -11.22 9.85
CA ALA A 92 -7.81 -11.66 9.16
C ALA A 92 -8.05 -12.91 8.30
N SER A 93 -8.91 -13.83 8.75
CA SER A 93 -9.34 -14.99 7.98
C SER A 93 -10.18 -14.58 6.77
N TYR A 94 -11.09 -13.63 6.94
CA TYR A 94 -11.92 -13.07 5.85
C TYR A 94 -11.08 -12.33 4.81
N ALA A 95 -10.03 -11.63 5.23
CA ALA A 95 -9.02 -11.06 4.34
C ALA A 95 -8.09 -12.12 3.72
N GLY A 96 -8.18 -13.41 4.10
CA GLY A 96 -7.31 -14.46 3.56
C GLY A 96 -5.82 -14.25 3.91
N LEU A 97 -5.54 -13.63 5.05
CA LEU A 97 -4.19 -13.38 5.60
C LEU A 97 -3.73 -14.50 6.55
N VAL A 98 -4.63 -15.42 6.90
CA VAL A 98 -4.34 -16.55 7.78
C VAL A 98 -3.75 -17.70 6.95
N PRO A 99 -2.73 -18.42 7.45
CA PRO A 99 -2.20 -19.60 6.78
C PRO A 99 -3.25 -20.72 6.74
N SER A 100 -3.21 -21.52 5.68
CA SER A 100 -4.02 -22.74 5.57
C SER A 100 -3.59 -23.75 6.63
N VAL A 101 -4.56 -24.42 7.25
CA VAL A 101 -4.31 -25.47 8.24
C VAL A 101 -4.88 -26.76 7.67
N HIS A 102 -4.03 -27.76 7.50
CA HIS A 102 -4.42 -29.11 7.13
C HIS A 102 -4.23 -29.99 8.36
N GLN A 103 -5.30 -30.57 8.86
CA GLN A 103 -5.28 -31.47 10.01
C GLN A 103 -5.90 -32.80 9.61
N SER A 104 -5.10 -33.86 9.62
CA SER A 104 -5.55 -35.24 9.42
C SER A 104 -5.15 -36.07 10.64
N GLY A 105 -6.15 -36.61 11.36
CA GLY A 105 -5.93 -37.40 12.57
C GLY A 105 -5.08 -36.67 13.62
N LYS A 106 -3.88 -37.16 13.89
CA LYS A 106 -2.92 -36.63 14.88
C LYS A 106 -1.96 -35.57 14.34
N THR A 107 -1.93 -35.33 13.03
CA THR A 107 -0.94 -34.45 12.39
C THR A 107 -1.58 -33.13 11.99
N ARG A 108 -0.97 -32.01 12.41
CA ARG A 108 -1.38 -30.65 12.04
C ARG A 108 -0.27 -29.97 11.25
N TYR A 109 -0.57 -29.63 10.00
CA TYR A 109 0.33 -28.91 9.11
C TYR A 109 -0.20 -27.50 8.83
N THR A 110 0.68 -26.51 8.81
CA THR A 110 0.34 -25.11 8.48
C THR A 110 1.02 -24.75 7.16
N GLY A 111 0.24 -24.45 6.12
CA GLY A 111 0.69 -24.14 4.77
C GLY A 111 0.67 -22.65 4.44
N HIS A 112 0.64 -22.33 3.14
CA HIS A 112 0.58 -20.95 2.63
C HIS A 112 -0.71 -20.22 3.02
N ILE A 113 -0.73 -18.89 2.87
CA ILE A 113 -1.95 -18.08 3.01
C ILE A 113 -3.07 -18.64 2.14
N THR A 114 -4.29 -18.71 2.68
CA THR A 114 -5.40 -19.45 2.05
C THR A 114 -5.84 -18.86 0.70
N LYS A 115 -5.74 -17.55 0.52
CA LYS A 115 -6.27 -16.85 -0.65
C LYS A 115 -7.76 -16.96 -0.96
N ALA A 116 -8.52 -17.62 -0.09
CA ALA A 116 -9.98 -17.70 -0.13
C ALA A 116 -10.71 -16.43 0.35
N GLY A 117 -9.99 -15.40 0.81
CA GLY A 117 -10.56 -14.15 1.32
C GLY A 117 -10.70 -13.05 0.27
N ARG A 118 -11.19 -11.87 0.69
CA ARG A 118 -11.30 -10.68 -0.17
C ARG A 118 -9.93 -10.26 -0.71
N SER A 119 -9.75 -10.36 -2.03
CA SER A 119 -8.48 -10.08 -2.70
C SER A 119 -8.07 -8.62 -2.54
N MET A 120 -9.02 -7.69 -2.70
CA MET A 120 -8.77 -6.24 -2.58
C MET A 120 -8.37 -5.86 -1.15
N LEU A 121 -9.14 -6.30 -0.14
CA LEU A 121 -8.81 -6.08 1.27
C LEU A 121 -7.41 -6.60 1.61
N ARG A 122 -7.07 -7.79 1.14
CA ARG A 122 -5.74 -8.33 1.37
C ARG A 122 -4.66 -7.51 0.71
N TRP A 123 -4.86 -7.16 -0.56
CA TRP A 123 -3.89 -6.40 -1.33
C TRP A 123 -3.58 -5.09 -0.61
N ILE A 124 -4.61 -4.32 -0.23
CA ILE A 124 -4.40 -3.02 0.41
C ILE A 124 -3.72 -3.17 1.78
N LEU A 125 -4.11 -4.16 2.60
CA LEU A 125 -3.46 -4.41 3.89
C LEU A 125 -1.99 -4.81 3.75
N ILE A 126 -1.63 -5.56 2.70
CA ILE A 126 -0.23 -5.90 2.40
C ILE A 126 0.54 -4.65 1.96
N GLN A 127 -0.02 -3.82 1.07
CA GLN A 127 0.63 -2.57 0.63
C GLN A 127 0.91 -1.63 1.81
N VAL A 128 -0.10 -1.42 2.66
CA VAL A 128 0.03 -0.64 3.89
C VAL A 128 1.11 -1.22 4.79
N ALA A 129 1.10 -2.53 5.03
CA ALA A 129 2.11 -3.17 5.88
C ALA A 129 3.55 -2.96 5.35
N HIS A 130 3.77 -3.06 4.03
CA HIS A 130 5.07 -2.77 3.43
C HIS A 130 5.52 -1.33 3.65
N LYS A 131 4.61 -0.36 3.47
CA LYS A 131 4.92 1.06 3.68
C LYS A 131 5.17 1.40 5.15
N VAL A 132 4.35 0.87 6.07
CA VAL A 132 4.49 1.05 7.52
C VAL A 132 5.87 0.61 8.02
N VAL A 133 6.38 -0.52 7.53
CA VAL A 133 7.68 -1.06 7.97
C VAL A 133 8.86 -0.14 7.59
N GLY A 134 8.69 0.67 6.55
CA GLY A 134 9.67 1.69 6.16
C GLY A 134 9.69 2.92 7.07
N GLN A 135 8.67 3.11 7.90
CA GLN A 135 8.53 4.30 8.76
C GLN A 135 8.86 3.96 10.23
N PRO A 136 9.56 4.84 10.96
CA PRO A 136 9.83 4.64 12.39
C PRO A 136 8.52 4.65 13.20
N GLY A 137 8.39 3.73 14.17
CA GLY A 137 7.23 3.70 15.06
C GLY A 137 6.91 2.30 15.62
N ALA A 138 5.89 2.24 16.48
CA ALA A 138 5.53 1.02 17.22
C ALA A 138 5.19 -0.18 16.32
N LEU A 139 4.60 0.06 15.15
CA LEU A 139 4.27 -0.99 14.18
C LEU A 139 5.52 -1.59 13.52
N ARG A 140 6.53 -0.75 13.20
CA ARG A 140 7.83 -1.21 12.73
C ARG A 140 8.54 -2.03 13.81
N ASP A 141 8.53 -1.56 15.06
CA ASP A 141 9.15 -2.31 16.16
C ASP A 141 8.46 -3.66 16.40
N PHE A 142 7.13 -3.69 16.29
CA PHE A 142 6.37 -4.94 16.33
C PHE A 142 6.77 -5.90 15.20
N TYR A 143 6.89 -5.39 13.98
CA TYR A 143 7.36 -6.17 12.83
C TYR A 143 8.77 -6.73 13.06
N LEU A 144 9.71 -5.90 13.53
CA LEU A 144 11.08 -6.32 13.82
C LEU A 144 11.14 -7.39 14.94
N ARG A 145 10.33 -7.27 15.99
CA ARG A 145 10.18 -8.33 17.01
C ARG A 145 9.65 -9.63 16.40
N LEU A 146 8.69 -9.54 15.48
CA LEU A 146 8.13 -10.71 14.82
C LEU A 146 9.16 -11.42 13.93
N LEU A 147 9.98 -10.65 13.19
CA LEU A 147 11.08 -11.15 12.38
C LEU A 147 12.12 -11.90 13.22
N LYS A 148 12.55 -11.33 14.35
CA LYS A 148 13.49 -11.99 15.28
C LYS A 148 12.99 -13.35 15.75
N ARG A 149 11.68 -13.46 16.01
CA ARG A 149 11.07 -14.71 16.51
C ARG A 149 10.81 -15.76 15.42
N LYS A 150 10.40 -15.35 14.22
CA LYS A 150 9.92 -16.26 13.15
C LYS A 150 10.92 -16.47 12.01
N GLY A 151 12.01 -15.71 11.96
CA GLY A 151 12.97 -15.72 10.86
C GLY A 151 12.43 -15.05 9.58
N PRO A 152 13.23 -15.00 8.50
CA PRO A 152 12.94 -14.26 7.27
C PRO A 152 11.80 -14.85 6.41
N ARG A 153 11.01 -15.81 6.91
CA ARG A 153 9.85 -16.39 6.19
C ARG A 153 8.60 -15.49 6.22
N LEU A 154 8.75 -14.23 6.60
CA LEU A 154 7.63 -13.30 6.57
C LEU A 154 7.35 -12.86 5.12
N PRO A 155 6.10 -13.01 4.64
CA PRO A 155 5.72 -12.69 3.25
C PRO A 155 5.68 -11.17 2.95
N LEU A 156 6.10 -10.33 3.89
CA LEU A 156 6.06 -8.86 3.81
C LEU A 156 7.41 -8.24 3.41
N TRP A 157 8.37 -9.02 2.90
CA TRP A 157 9.61 -8.47 2.37
C TRP A 157 9.54 -8.34 0.84
N PRO A 158 9.77 -7.15 0.26
CA PRO A 158 9.92 -7.02 -1.19
C PRO A 158 11.17 -7.79 -1.63
N ARG A 159 11.02 -8.72 -2.58
CA ARG A 159 12.13 -9.50 -3.13
C ARG A 159 13.11 -8.68 -3.99
N GLN A 160 12.93 -7.37 -4.11
CA GLN A 160 13.85 -6.51 -4.85
C GLN A 160 14.90 -5.93 -3.90
N GLY A 161 16.17 -6.18 -4.25
CA GLY A 161 17.32 -5.91 -3.42
C GLY A 161 17.43 -4.46 -2.98
N ASN A 162 17.45 -4.25 -1.67
CA ASN A 162 18.53 -3.51 -1.06
C ASN A 162 18.65 -3.88 0.42
N CYS A 163 19.89 -3.80 0.88
CA CYS A 163 20.50 -4.28 2.11
C CYS A 163 19.61 -4.34 3.38
N LEU A 164 19.76 -5.43 4.13
CA LEU A 164 19.49 -5.46 5.57
C LEU A 164 20.20 -4.27 6.22
N PRO A 165 19.58 -3.53 7.16
CA PRO A 165 20.35 -2.74 8.10
C PRO A 165 21.17 -3.77 8.88
N SER A 166 22.49 -3.75 8.65
CA SER A 166 23.43 -4.59 9.36
C SER A 166 23.15 -4.46 10.85
N SER A 167 22.94 -5.61 11.47
CA SER A 167 22.99 -5.79 12.90
C SER A 167 24.38 -5.38 13.39
N GLY A 168 24.48 -4.21 14.02
CA GLY A 168 25.64 -3.78 14.79
C GLY A 168 25.17 -2.80 15.87
N PRO A 169 25.42 -3.07 17.16
CA PRO A 169 25.24 -2.09 18.23
C PRO A 169 26.53 -1.24 18.35
N CYS A 170 26.47 -0.13 19.08
CA CYS A 170 27.60 0.18 19.95
C CYS A 170 27.56 -0.80 21.13
#